data_AF-A0AAD7MNM0-F1
#
_entry.id   AF-A0AAD7MNM0-F1
#
_cell.length_a   1.000
_cell.length_b   1.000
_cell.length_c   1.000
_cell.angle_alpha   90.00
_cell.angle_beta   90.00
_cell.angle_gamma   90.00
#
_symmetry.space_group_name_H-M   'P 1'
#
loop_
_entity.id
_entity.type
_entity.pdbx_description
1 polymer ?
#
loop_
_entity_poly.entity_id
_entity_poly.type
_entity_poly.pdbx_seq_one_letter_code
_entity_poly.pdbx_strand_id
1 'polypeptide(L)' 'RHQCSYCTKRFNRPSGLKIHLTTHTGDKPYVCPEESCGRSFSVRSNMRRHVR' A
#
# COMPACT_ATOMS: atom_id res chain seq x y z
N ARG A 1 -17.34 5.08 7.54
CA ARG A 1 -16.02 5.28 8.20
C ARG A 1 -15.41 3.90 8.43
N HIS A 2 -14.19 3.67 8.00
CA HIS A 2 -13.48 2.39 8.15
C HIS A 2 -12.34 2.56 9.17
N GLN A 3 -12.31 1.76 10.23
CA GLN A 3 -11.33 1.86 11.31
C GLN A 3 -10.24 0.80 11.14
N CYS A 4 -9.00 1.17 11.46
CA CYS A 4 -7.90 0.20 11.51
C CYS A 4 -8.05 -0.75 12.70
N SER A 5 -7.74 -2.02 12.51
CA SER A 5 -7.73 -3.03 13.57
C SER A 5 -6.46 -2.97 14.44
N TYR A 6 -5.37 -2.41 13.91
CA TYR A 6 -4.07 -2.33 14.59
C TYR A 6 -3.82 -0.97 15.26
N CYS A 7 -4.61 0.06 14.96
CA CYS A 7 -4.48 1.39 15.55
C CYS A 7 -5.79 2.17 15.52
N THR A 8 -5.81 3.36 16.12
CA THR A 8 -7.02 4.20 16.23
C THR A 8 -7.34 5.01 14.96
N LYS A 9 -6.58 4.85 13.87
CA LYS A 9 -6.80 5.59 12.62
C LYS A 9 -8.12 5.21 11.95
N ARG A 10 -8.80 6.21 11.40
CA ARG A 10 -10.08 6.08 10.70
C ARG A 10 -9.97 6.67 9.31
N PHE A 11 -10.54 5.97 8.33
CA PHE A 11 -10.52 6.32 6.92
C PHE A 11 -11.96 6.55 6.43
N ASN A 12 -12.10 7.47 5.48
CA ASN A 12 -13.37 7.75 4.82
C ASN A 12 -13.72 6.70 3.76
N ARG A 13 -12.71 6.04 3.17
CA ARG A 13 -12.85 5.05 2.10
C ARG A 13 -12.23 3.70 2.50
N PRO A 14 -12.83 2.57 2.08
CA PRO A 14 -12.30 1.24 2.39
C PRO A 14 -10.94 0.99 1.71
N SER A 15 -10.73 1.54 0.51
CA SER A 15 -9.44 1.48 -0.18
C SER A 15 -8.32 2.14 0.61
N GLY A 16 -8.62 3.26 1.28
CA GLY A 16 -7.67 3.95 2.17
C GLY A 16 -7.30 3.09 3.39
N LEU A 17 -8.29 2.41 3.99
CA LEU A 17 -8.01 1.45 5.06
C LEU A 17 -7.18 0.28 4.55
N LYS A 18 -7.53 -0.32 3.41
CA LYS A 18 -6.78 -1.47 2.85
C LYS A 18 -5.32 -1.12 2.57
N ILE A 19 -5.06 0.05 2.00
CA ILE A 19 -3.69 0.54 1.78
C ILE A 19 -3.00 0.78 3.12
N HIS A 20 -3.67 1.36 4.10
CA HIS A 20 -3.09 1.56 5.43
C HIS A 20 -2.73 0.25 6.13
N LEU A 21 -3.51 -0.81 5.98
CA LEU A 21 -3.21 -2.10 6.61
C LEU A 21 -1.85 -2.67 6.15
N THR A 22 -1.40 -2.37 4.93
CA THR A 22 -0.06 -2.73 4.45
C THR A 22 1.07 -2.16 5.31
N THR A 23 0.84 -1.07 6.04
CA THR A 23 1.87 -0.50 6.95
C THR A 23 2.02 -1.31 8.23
N HIS A 24 1.03 -2.13 8.56
CA HIS A 24 1.06 -3.03 9.71
C HIS A 24 1.52 -4.43 9.31
N THR A 25 1.04 -4.95 8.17
CA THR A 25 1.37 -6.30 7.71
C THR A 25 2.68 -6.36 6.92
N GLY A 26 3.17 -5.22 6.42
CA GLY A 26 4.29 -5.18 5.48
C GLY A 26 3.95 -5.69 4.08
N ASP A 27 2.70 -6.07 3.84
CA ASP A 27 2.25 -6.64 2.57
C ASP A 27 2.27 -5.59 1.46
N LYS A 28 3.13 -5.77 0.47
CA LYS A 28 3.29 -4.83 -0.65
C LYS A 28 3.09 -5.58 -1.98
N PRO A 29 1.84 -5.72 -2.44
CA PRO A 29 1.51 -6.56 -3.58
C PRO A 29 1.97 -5.98 -4.93
N TYR A 30 2.38 -4.71 -4.98
CA TYR A 30 2.82 -4.06 -6.22
C TYR A 30 4.34 -4.03 -6.28
N VAL A 31 4.94 -5.02 -6.91
CA VAL A 31 6.38 -5.10 -7.12
C VAL A 31 6.75 -4.33 -8.40
N CYS A 32 7.92 -3.68 -8.38
CA CYS A 32 8.53 -3.08 -9.55
C CYS A 32 8.82 -4.18 -10.58
N PRO A 33 8.41 -4.01 -11.86
CA PRO A 33 8.70 -4.97 -12.91
C PRO A 33 10.18 -4.98 -13.34
N GLU A 34 10.98 -4.03 -12.87
CA GLU A 34 12.42 -4.04 -13.08
C GLU A 34 13.08 -4.99 -12.07
N GLU A 35 13.61 -6.11 -12.57
CA GLU A 35 14.21 -7.16 -11.76
C GLU A 35 15.42 -6.68 -10.94
N SER A 36 16.18 -5.69 -11.43
CA SER A 36 17.30 -5.09 -10.68
C SER A 36 16.87 -4.14 -9.57
N CYS A 37 15.60 -3.71 -9.53
CA CYS A 37 15.11 -2.76 -8.55
C CYS A 37 14.63 -3.45 -7.27
N GLY A 38 13.88 -4.56 -7.40
CA GLY A 38 13.32 -5.33 -6.28
C GLY A 38 12.37 -4.55 -5.35
N ARG A 39 11.98 -3.33 -5.71
CA ARG A 39 11.14 -2.46 -4.86
C ARG A 39 9.68 -2.90 -4.89
N SER A 40 9.04 -2.92 -3.73
CA SER A 40 7.61 -3.18 -3.59
C SER A 40 6.87 -1.99 -2.98
N PHE A 41 5.62 -1.82 -3.40
CA PHE A 41 4.75 -0.70 -3.08
C PHE A 41 3.39 -1.19 -2.57
N SER A 42 2.82 -0.44 -1.65
CA SER A 42 1.46 -0.66 -1.14
C SER A 42 0.36 -0.18 -2.09
N VAL A 43 0.71 0.67 -3.06
CA VAL A 43 -0.24 1.32 -3.97
C VAL A 43 0.26 1.24 -5.41
N ARG A 44 -0.62 0.79 -6.32
CA ARG A 44 -0.31 0.67 -7.75
C ARG A 44 0.13 1.98 -8.40
N SER A 45 -0.51 3.10 -8.06
CA SER A 45 -0.14 4.42 -8.60
C SER A 45 1.27 4.85 -8.20
N ASN A 46 1.70 4.50 -6.98
CA ASN A 46 3.07 4.78 -6.53
C ASN A 46 4.09 3.96 -7.31
N MET A 47 3.84 2.66 -7.52
CA MET A 47 4.68 1.82 -8.37
C MET A 47 4.72 2.37 -9.80
N ARG A 48 3.57 2.71 -10.39
CA ARG A 48 3.50 3.26 -11.75
C ARG A 48 4.27 4.57 -11.92
N ARG A 49 4.27 5.43 -10.89
CA ARG A 49 5.05 6.68 -10.89
C ARG A 49 6.54 6.40 -10.75
N HIS A 50 6.92 5.36 -10.02
CA HIS A 50 8.31 4.99 -9.84
C HIS A 50 8.95 4.41 -11.11
N VAL A 51 8.20 3.64 -11.89
CA VAL A 51 8.68 2.99 -13.14
C VAL A 51 8.61 3.88 -14.38
N ARG A 52 8.07 5.10 -14.25
CA ARG A 52 7.92 6.05 -15.35
C ARG A 52 9.18 6.88 -15.52
#